data_AF-A0A534U2F6-F1
#
_entry.id   AF-A0A534U2F6-F1
#
_cell.length_a   1.000
_cell.length_b   1.000
_cell.length_c   1.000
_cell.angle_alpha   90.00
_cell.angle_beta   90.00
_cell.angle_gamma   90.00
#
_symmetry.space_group_name_H-M   'P 1'
#
loop_
_entity.id
_entity.type
_entity.pdbx_description
1 polymer ?
#
loop_
_entity_poly.entity_id
_entity_poly.type
_entity_poly.pdbx_seq_one_letter_code
_entity_poly.pdbx_strand_id
1 'polypeptide(L)'
;MNAAFQRYLAFGFGVVFVTTLLVIAIAFPNPTPFQYTVFRLVLALAAAGVAAMIPGFISVQLKDWVRAGGALAVFVLSYFYNPAALVVENATQQSTICNVTAGLSSDVVSRVYARAPFDPNAREQTFQPTSQEMFYEWKGVLTVDAPARAIGFELHHLQEGDRVTLQPETVGTVSDELKRWYSGFPEPGRSKADYLVRTISIPDLVPGGPVTITVRRVLQRPIDGAGQLISFENAHAANCHVSQILAPKKDDAERLRNRAVQLAGHVYRMAGESHPVPVAPDPGDVGEHEVQTTIEMRCKDQACSAMEGGHFEARMGKSPSEHERDRRTEELQSLKEELATIVGCVEGPEINPDPGQGGEMIRMCGSPIPLSPQMAQQLQAILEKHRAHLDVNVAKTP
;
A
#
# COMPACT_ATOMS: atom_id res chain seq x y z
N MET A 1 -4.36 69.45 16.95
CA MET A 1 -5.44 68.52 17.33
C MET A 1 -5.30 68.26 18.83
N ASN A 2 -6.32 68.53 19.65
CA ASN A 2 -6.20 68.42 21.11
C ASN A 2 -5.99 66.95 21.52
N ALA A 3 -4.98 66.67 22.34
CA ALA A 3 -4.65 65.31 22.79
C ALA A 3 -5.83 64.61 23.50
N ALA A 4 -6.72 65.39 24.14
CA ALA A 4 -7.95 64.88 24.73
C ALA A 4 -8.92 64.32 23.66
N PHE A 5 -9.03 64.96 22.50
CA PHE A 5 -9.92 64.54 21.42
C PHE A 5 -9.49 63.21 20.80
N GLN A 6 -8.18 62.99 20.64
CA GLN A 6 -7.63 61.71 20.16
C GLN A 6 -7.95 60.54 21.10
N ARG A 7 -7.90 60.78 22.43
CA ARG A 7 -8.21 59.77 23.44
C ARG A 7 -9.69 59.38 23.44
N TYR A 8 -10.58 60.37 23.29
CA TYR A 8 -12.02 60.10 23.20
C TYR A 8 -12.39 59.35 21.93
N LEU A 9 -11.76 59.66 20.78
CA LEU A 9 -11.99 58.91 19.54
C LEU A 9 -11.48 57.48 19.61
N ALA A 10 -10.30 57.24 20.18
CA ALA A 10 -9.77 55.89 20.36
C ALA A 10 -10.64 55.04 21.31
N PHE A 11 -11.11 55.65 22.41
CA PHE A 11 -12.02 54.98 23.35
C PHE A 11 -13.39 54.69 22.72
N GLY A 12 -13.99 55.67 22.04
CA GLY A 12 -15.28 55.50 21.36
C GLY A 12 -15.22 54.43 20.26
N PHE A 13 -14.14 54.41 19.47
CA PHE A 13 -13.92 53.39 18.46
C PHE A 13 -13.82 51.98 19.06
N GLY A 14 -13.05 51.83 20.15
CA GLY A 14 -12.92 50.56 20.86
C GLY A 14 -14.24 50.04 21.43
N VAL A 15 -15.02 50.92 22.08
CA VAL A 15 -16.32 50.54 22.68
C VAL A 15 -17.29 50.07 21.58
N VAL A 16 -17.47 50.86 20.51
CA VAL A 16 -18.38 50.51 19.40
C VAL A 16 -17.99 49.18 18.77
N PHE A 17 -16.70 48.96 18.56
CA PHE A 17 -16.19 47.73 17.94
C PHE A 17 -16.42 46.50 18.83
N VAL A 18 -16.14 46.60 20.13
CA VAL A 18 -16.39 45.51 21.10
C VAL A 18 -17.88 45.18 21.20
N THR A 19 -18.76 46.19 21.26
CA THR A 19 -20.22 45.94 21.26
C THR A 19 -20.68 45.28 19.96
N THR A 20 -20.13 45.68 18.81
CA THR A 20 -20.50 45.09 17.51
C THR A 20 -20.07 43.62 17.44
N LEU A 21 -18.86 43.29 17.89
CA LEU A 21 -18.39 41.90 17.95
C LEU A 21 -19.23 41.04 18.90
N LEU A 22 -19.63 41.59 20.05
CA LEU A 22 -20.49 40.86 21.00
C LEU A 22 -21.87 40.55 20.41
N VAL A 23 -22.45 41.50 19.67
CA VAL A 23 -23.72 41.29 18.96
C VAL A 23 -23.58 40.23 17.88
N ILE A 24 -22.51 40.26 17.08
CA ILE A 24 -22.25 39.23 16.04
C ILE A 24 -22.06 37.85 16.67
N ALA A 25 -21.35 37.75 17.79
CA ALA A 25 -21.11 36.49 18.48
C ALA A 25 -22.41 35.85 19.02
N ILE A 26 -23.37 36.66 19.45
CA ILE A 26 -24.68 36.17 19.93
C ILE A 26 -25.61 35.84 18.76
N ALA A 27 -25.58 36.63 17.68
CA ALA A 27 -26.47 36.45 16.53
C ALA A 27 -26.05 35.29 15.60
N PHE A 28 -24.75 34.96 15.54
CA PHE A 28 -24.20 33.93 14.65
C PHE A 28 -23.31 32.94 15.42
N PRO A 29 -23.90 32.05 16.26
CA PRO A 29 -23.14 31.09 17.05
C PRO A 29 -22.40 30.04 16.20
N ASN A 30 -22.87 29.77 14.98
CA ASN A 30 -22.26 28.81 14.04
C ASN A 30 -21.97 29.47 12.69
N PRO A 31 -20.86 30.22 12.56
CA PRO A 31 -20.51 30.89 11.31
C PRO A 31 -20.05 29.87 10.26
N THR A 32 -20.38 30.10 9.00
CA THR A 32 -19.82 29.31 7.88
C THR A 32 -18.30 29.56 7.74
N PRO A 33 -17.52 28.66 7.10
CA PRO A 33 -16.06 28.84 6.94
C PRO A 33 -15.68 30.18 6.27
N PHE A 34 -16.49 30.63 5.33
CA PHE A 34 -16.34 31.95 4.70
C PHE A 34 -16.57 33.09 5.69
N GLN A 35 -17.68 33.05 6.45
CA GLN A 35 -18.00 34.05 7.46
C GLN A 35 -16.93 34.12 8.55
N TYR A 36 -16.41 32.97 8.97
CA TYR A 36 -15.31 32.89 9.94
C TYR A 36 -14.04 33.59 9.45
N THR A 37 -13.68 33.37 8.18
CA THR A 37 -12.53 34.03 7.56
C THR A 37 -12.72 35.55 7.50
N VAL A 38 -13.91 36.00 7.12
CA VAL A 38 -14.27 37.42 7.08
C VAL A 38 -14.22 38.04 8.49
N PHE A 39 -14.79 37.39 9.51
CA PHE A 39 -14.78 37.87 10.89
C PHE A 39 -13.35 37.96 11.44
N ARG A 40 -12.51 36.96 11.17
CA ARG A 40 -11.08 36.97 11.57
C ARG A 40 -10.31 38.11 10.92
N LEU A 41 -10.53 38.36 9.63
CA LEU A 41 -9.88 39.46 8.91
C LEU A 41 -10.29 40.82 9.47
N VAL A 42 -11.58 41.04 9.69
CA VAL A 42 -12.10 42.30 10.23
C VAL A 42 -11.60 42.52 11.68
N LEU A 43 -11.55 41.47 12.50
CA LEU A 43 -11.05 41.54 13.87
C LEU A 43 -9.55 41.87 13.93
N ALA A 44 -8.74 41.22 13.10
CA ALA A 44 -7.30 41.50 13.02
C ALA A 44 -7.03 42.95 12.55
N LEU A 45 -7.77 43.43 11.55
CA LEU A 45 -7.66 44.81 11.04
C LEU A 45 -8.03 45.84 12.12
N ALA A 46 -9.08 45.59 12.89
CA ALA A 46 -9.49 46.50 13.95
C ALA A 46 -8.52 46.50 15.14
N ALA A 47 -8.00 45.34 15.54
CA ALA A 47 -6.96 45.24 16.56
C ALA A 47 -5.69 46.01 16.15
N ALA A 48 -5.30 45.93 14.88
CA ALA A 48 -4.23 46.72 14.31
C ALA A 48 -4.53 48.23 14.33
N GLY A 49 -5.75 48.63 13.98
CA GLY A 49 -6.21 50.02 14.03
C GLY A 49 -6.14 50.63 15.43
N VAL A 50 -6.54 49.87 16.46
CA VAL A 50 -6.41 50.28 17.86
C VAL A 50 -4.94 50.38 18.28
N ALA A 51 -4.11 49.40 17.88
CA ALA A 51 -2.69 49.41 18.17
C ALA A 51 -1.94 50.58 17.51
N ALA A 52 -2.39 51.05 16.34
CA ALA A 52 -1.84 52.23 15.65
C ALA A 52 -2.05 53.54 16.44
N MET A 53 -3.08 53.59 17.29
CA MET A 53 -3.43 54.78 18.07
C MET A 53 -2.68 54.88 19.41
N ILE A 54 -1.88 53.87 19.77
CA ILE A 54 -1.07 53.84 20.99
C ILE A 54 0.34 54.38 20.66
N PRO A 55 0.66 55.65 21.00
CA PRO A 55 1.99 56.19 20.77
C PRO A 55 3.04 55.45 21.62
N GLY A 56 4.14 55.02 20.98
CA GLY A 56 5.23 54.31 21.65
C GLY A 56 5.27 52.79 21.44
N PHE A 57 4.40 52.22 20.59
CA PHE A 57 4.42 50.78 20.35
C PHE A 57 5.55 50.35 19.39
N ILE A 58 6.27 49.31 19.83
CA ILE A 58 7.39 48.56 19.23
C ILE A 58 7.61 48.82 17.73
N SER A 59 8.78 49.34 17.36
CA SER A 59 9.29 49.28 15.98
C SER A 59 10.16 48.04 15.82
N VAL A 60 9.67 47.02 15.13
CA VAL A 60 10.51 45.87 14.76
C VAL A 60 11.11 46.16 13.39
N GLN A 61 12.42 46.39 13.35
CA GLN A 61 13.17 46.43 12.09
C GLN A 61 13.55 44.99 11.72
N LEU A 62 12.87 44.45 10.71
CA LEU A 62 13.26 43.18 10.10
C LEU A 62 14.05 43.51 8.83
N LYS A 63 15.39 43.33 8.93
CA LYS A 63 16.38 43.30 7.83
C LYS A 63 16.10 44.30 6.70
N ASP A 64 16.73 45.47 6.77
CA ASP A 64 16.92 46.58 5.79
C ASP A 64 15.78 47.04 4.86
N TRP A 65 14.73 46.25 4.63
CA TRP A 65 13.73 46.48 3.59
C TRP A 65 12.30 46.56 4.15
N VAL A 66 12.05 46.09 5.39
CA VAL A 66 10.71 46.11 5.98
C VAL A 66 10.72 46.76 7.37
N ARG A 67 10.15 47.97 7.45
CA ARG A 67 9.86 48.66 8.71
C ARG A 67 8.40 48.43 9.08
N ALA A 68 8.12 47.40 9.87
CA ALA A 68 6.79 47.15 10.38
C ALA A 68 6.52 48.03 11.61
N GLY A 69 5.52 48.91 11.52
CA GLY A 69 5.01 49.63 12.70
C GLY A 69 4.30 48.68 13.66
N GLY A 70 4.20 49.05 14.93
CA GLY A 70 3.58 48.23 15.98
C GLY A 70 2.18 47.70 15.66
N ALA A 71 1.39 48.45 14.89
CA ALA A 71 0.07 48.04 14.40
C ALA A 71 0.12 46.82 13.46
N LEU A 72 1.15 46.74 12.60
CA LEU A 72 1.34 45.64 11.67
C LEU A 72 1.72 44.36 12.43
N ALA A 73 2.51 44.48 13.50
CA ALA A 73 2.84 43.34 14.36
C ALA A 73 1.58 42.77 15.05
N VAL A 74 0.69 43.63 15.55
CA VAL A 74 -0.59 43.22 16.16
C VAL A 74 -1.52 42.58 15.13
N PHE A 75 -1.56 43.10 13.89
CA PHE A 75 -2.30 42.47 12.79
C PHE A 75 -1.79 41.04 12.52
N VAL A 76 -0.48 40.87 12.34
CA VAL A 76 0.14 39.58 12.02
C VAL A 76 -0.06 38.58 13.16
N LEU A 77 0.13 39.00 14.42
CA LEU A 77 -0.09 38.12 15.57
C LEU A 77 -1.56 37.71 15.68
N SER A 78 -2.51 38.64 15.61
CA SER A 78 -3.94 38.32 15.69
C SER A 78 -4.43 37.52 14.48
N TYR A 79 -3.86 37.74 13.29
CA TYR A 79 -4.21 37.00 12.10
C TYR A 79 -3.64 35.59 12.14
N PHE A 80 -2.38 35.37 12.52
CA PHE A 80 -1.74 34.05 12.45
C PHE A 80 -1.94 33.19 13.71
N TYR A 81 -2.01 33.77 14.91
CA TYR A 81 -2.28 33.02 16.15
C TYR A 81 -3.80 32.96 16.41
N ASN A 82 -4.42 31.85 16.01
CA ASN A 82 -5.85 31.61 16.16
C ASN A 82 -6.14 30.49 17.18
N PRO A 83 -6.47 30.80 18.45
CA PRO A 83 -6.82 29.79 19.44
C PRO A 83 -8.21 29.15 19.18
N ALA A 84 -9.07 29.76 18.36
CA ALA A 84 -10.42 29.27 18.13
C ALA A 84 -10.48 28.10 17.11
N ALA A 85 -9.48 27.96 16.24
CA ALA A 85 -9.38 26.78 15.36
C ALA A 85 -9.27 25.47 16.16
N LEU A 86 -8.62 25.51 17.33
CA LEU A 86 -8.48 24.36 18.24
C LEU A 86 -9.79 23.98 18.93
N VAL A 87 -10.80 24.87 18.96
CA VAL A 87 -12.08 24.62 19.64
C VAL A 87 -13.16 24.17 18.66
N VAL A 88 -13.11 24.64 17.41
CA VAL A 88 -14.08 24.24 16.37
C VAL A 88 -13.86 22.78 15.91
N GLU A 89 -12.62 22.27 15.98
CA GLU A 89 -12.32 20.86 15.68
C GLU A 89 -13.07 19.87 16.61
N ASN A 90 -13.44 20.30 17.82
CA ASN A 90 -14.18 19.48 18.77
C ASN A 90 -15.71 19.51 18.57
N ALA A 91 -16.27 20.47 17.82
CA ALA A 91 -17.72 20.65 17.71
C ALA A 91 -18.36 19.94 16.51
N THR A 92 -17.58 19.38 15.58
CA THR A 92 -18.07 18.52 14.49
C THR A 92 -18.20 17.04 14.88
N GLN A 93 -18.09 16.68 16.17
CA GLN A 93 -18.48 15.37 16.68
C GLN A 93 -20.01 15.28 16.84
N GLN A 94 -20.75 15.50 15.75
CA GLN A 94 -22.20 15.34 15.74
C GLN A 94 -22.58 13.91 15.32
N SER A 95 -23.01 13.16 16.33
CA SER A 95 -23.67 11.84 16.29
C SER A 95 -22.80 10.68 15.80
N THR A 96 -21.89 10.22 16.67
CA THR A 96 -21.31 8.88 16.57
C THR A 96 -22.40 7.82 16.79
N ILE A 97 -22.88 7.19 15.71
CA ILE A 97 -23.90 6.13 15.80
C ILE A 97 -23.25 4.73 15.92
N CYS A 98 -21.95 4.64 15.62
CA CYS A 98 -21.20 3.39 15.49
C CYS A 98 -19.73 3.53 15.89
N ASN A 99 -19.12 2.44 16.32
CA ASN A 99 -17.69 2.28 16.56
C ASN A 99 -17.06 1.34 15.52
N VAL A 100 -15.98 1.81 14.92
CA VAL A 100 -15.06 1.00 14.11
C VAL A 100 -13.88 0.65 15.00
N THR A 101 -13.66 -0.64 15.26
CA THR A 101 -12.50 -1.11 16.02
C THR A 101 -11.46 -1.67 15.06
N ALA A 102 -10.25 -1.09 15.07
CA ALA A 102 -9.11 -1.54 14.30
C ALA A 102 -8.05 -2.11 15.25
N GLY A 103 -7.88 -3.43 15.25
CA GLY A 103 -6.80 -4.10 15.96
C GLY A 103 -5.61 -4.35 15.04
N LEU A 104 -4.37 -4.14 15.52
CA LEU A 104 -3.17 -4.53 14.79
C LEU A 104 -2.39 -5.58 15.58
N SER A 105 -2.10 -6.70 14.93
CA SER A 105 -1.30 -7.78 15.48
C SER A 105 -0.14 -8.10 14.54
N SER A 106 0.91 -8.71 15.08
CA SER A 106 2.10 -9.09 14.33
C SER A 106 2.54 -10.50 14.70
N ASP A 107 3.08 -11.22 13.72
CA ASP A 107 3.61 -12.58 13.90
C ASP A 107 4.76 -12.86 12.92
N VAL A 108 5.45 -13.98 13.14
CA VAL A 108 6.44 -14.54 12.22
C VAL A 108 5.89 -15.84 11.65
N VAL A 109 5.93 -15.94 10.32
CA VAL A 109 5.48 -17.10 9.57
C VAL A 109 6.69 -17.72 8.89
N SER A 110 6.86 -19.04 9.02
CA SER A 110 7.85 -19.78 8.24
C SER A 110 7.12 -20.62 7.20
N ARG A 111 7.39 -20.37 5.93
CA ARG A 111 6.95 -21.21 4.83
C ARG A 111 8.04 -22.24 4.57
N VAL A 112 7.76 -23.47 4.93
CA VAL A 112 8.69 -24.58 4.80
C VAL A 112 8.42 -25.29 3.48
N TYR A 113 9.48 -25.44 2.69
CA TYR A 113 9.45 -26.19 1.45
C TYR A 113 10.10 -27.54 1.70
N ALA A 114 9.46 -28.60 1.25
CA ALA A 114 10.01 -29.95 1.27
C ALA A 114 9.85 -30.54 -0.12
N ARG A 115 10.94 -31.06 -0.69
CA ARG A 115 10.96 -31.66 -2.01
C ARG A 115 11.47 -33.09 -1.96
N ALA A 116 10.86 -33.97 -2.74
CA ALA A 116 11.38 -35.32 -2.97
C ALA A 116 10.91 -35.85 -4.33
N PRO A 117 11.63 -36.82 -4.93
CA PRO A 117 11.14 -37.57 -6.08
C PRO A 117 9.81 -38.25 -5.74
N PHE A 118 8.84 -38.18 -6.65
CA PHE A 118 7.57 -38.87 -6.52
C PHE A 118 7.80 -40.38 -6.64
N ASP A 119 7.40 -41.14 -5.62
CA ASP A 119 7.32 -42.60 -5.71
C ASP A 119 5.86 -43.04 -5.90
N PRO A 120 5.45 -43.47 -7.10
CA PRO A 120 4.07 -43.89 -7.38
C PRO A 120 3.67 -45.18 -6.64
N ASN A 121 4.65 -45.94 -6.11
CA ASN A 121 4.41 -47.19 -5.42
C ASN A 121 4.35 -47.04 -3.89
N ALA A 122 4.79 -45.90 -3.37
CA ALA A 122 4.76 -45.62 -1.94
C ALA A 122 3.33 -45.25 -1.50
N ARG A 123 2.81 -45.96 -0.49
CA ARG A 123 1.54 -45.59 0.16
C ARG A 123 1.69 -44.36 1.06
N GLU A 124 2.88 -44.18 1.62
CA GLU A 124 3.25 -43.06 2.46
C GLU A 124 4.70 -42.68 2.12
N GLN A 125 4.96 -41.38 1.93
CA GLN A 125 6.28 -40.83 1.69
C GLN A 125 6.52 -39.66 2.64
N THR A 126 7.66 -39.69 3.33
CA THR A 126 8.06 -38.60 4.22
C THR A 126 8.95 -37.63 3.45
N PHE A 127 8.57 -36.35 3.46
CA PHE A 127 9.33 -35.28 2.83
C PHE A 127 10.18 -34.57 3.88
N GLN A 128 11.49 -34.44 3.61
CA GLN A 128 12.38 -33.65 4.46
C GLN A 128 12.35 -32.18 4.02
N PRO A 129 12.29 -31.22 4.96
CA PRO A 129 12.43 -29.81 4.63
C PRO A 129 13.75 -29.53 3.89
N THR A 130 13.66 -28.89 2.74
CA THR A 130 14.82 -28.54 1.89
C THR A 130 15.19 -27.07 2.01
N SER A 131 14.21 -26.19 2.21
CA SER A 131 14.41 -24.77 2.47
C SER A 131 13.25 -24.20 3.28
N GLN A 132 13.46 -23.02 3.87
CA GLN A 132 12.40 -22.26 4.50
C GLN A 132 12.48 -20.79 4.12
N GLU A 133 11.33 -20.18 3.85
CA GLU A 133 11.22 -18.74 3.65
C GLU A 133 10.43 -18.14 4.80
N MET A 134 10.98 -17.11 5.44
CA MET A 134 10.38 -16.52 6.62
C MET A 134 9.79 -15.15 6.30
N PHE A 135 8.70 -14.81 6.97
CA PHE A 135 8.00 -13.54 6.79
C PHE A 135 7.63 -12.93 8.14
N TYR A 136 7.77 -11.61 8.24
CA TYR A 136 6.98 -10.85 9.20
C TYR A 136 5.59 -10.64 8.61
N GLU A 137 4.57 -10.91 9.41
CA GLU A 137 3.19 -10.73 9.02
C GLU A 137 2.48 -9.82 10.02
N TRP A 138 1.96 -8.71 9.54
CA TRP A 138 1.06 -7.85 10.33
C TRP A 138 -0.37 -8.06 9.87
N LYS A 139 -1.26 -8.35 10.81
CA LYS A 139 -2.70 -8.48 10.57
C LYS A 139 -3.44 -7.36 11.27
N GLY A 140 -4.00 -6.46 10.46
CA GLY A 140 -5.02 -5.52 10.87
C GLY A 140 -6.40 -6.14 10.78
N VAL A 141 -7.18 -6.11 11.85
CA VAL A 141 -8.54 -6.61 11.87
C VAL A 141 -9.47 -5.43 12.15
N LEU A 142 -10.34 -5.10 11.21
CA LEU A 142 -11.40 -4.11 11.41
C LEU A 142 -12.74 -4.78 11.65
N THR A 143 -13.44 -4.30 12.65
CA THR A 143 -14.81 -4.70 12.98
C THR A 143 -15.66 -3.46 13.20
N VAL A 144 -16.95 -3.56 12.85
CA VAL A 144 -17.92 -2.49 13.01
C VAL A 144 -19.15 -3.01 13.73
N ASP A 145 -19.70 -2.21 14.64
CA ASP A 145 -20.92 -2.52 15.39
C ASP A 145 -22.20 -2.09 14.66
N ALA A 146 -22.08 -1.13 13.73
CA ALA A 146 -23.15 -0.66 12.85
C ALA A 146 -22.58 -0.25 11.47
N PRO A 147 -23.44 -0.03 10.45
CA PRO A 147 -22.99 0.35 9.11
C PRO A 147 -22.12 1.63 9.10
N ALA A 148 -20.90 1.48 8.62
CA ALA A 148 -19.87 2.51 8.57
C ALA A 148 -19.58 2.93 7.13
N ARG A 149 -19.27 4.21 6.91
CA ARG A 149 -18.99 4.78 5.59
C ARG A 149 -17.66 5.51 5.55
N ALA A 150 -17.04 5.49 4.36
CA ALA A 150 -15.80 6.16 4.04
C ALA A 150 -14.73 5.98 5.12
N ILE A 151 -14.46 4.70 5.44
CA ILE A 151 -13.39 4.35 6.37
C ILE A 151 -12.07 4.48 5.63
N GLY A 152 -11.12 5.22 6.20
CA GLY A 152 -9.80 5.40 5.64
C GLY A 152 -8.73 5.30 6.72
N PHE A 153 -7.58 4.71 6.40
CA PHE A 153 -6.39 4.74 7.25
C PHE A 153 -5.12 4.55 6.43
N GLU A 154 -3.99 4.96 6.98
CA GLU A 154 -2.68 4.85 6.34
C GLU A 154 -1.84 3.76 7.00
N LEU A 155 -1.23 2.93 6.16
CA LEU A 155 -0.21 1.97 6.52
C LEU A 155 1.16 2.64 6.41
N HIS A 156 1.79 2.88 7.55
CA HIS A 156 3.12 3.50 7.61
C HIS A 156 4.22 2.45 7.79
N HIS A 157 5.46 2.85 7.52
CA HIS A 157 6.67 2.03 7.64
C HIS A 157 6.72 0.82 6.70
N LEU A 158 6.02 0.87 5.55
CA LEU A 158 6.14 -0.14 4.51
C LEU A 158 7.52 -0.06 3.84
N GLN A 159 7.98 -1.18 3.30
CA GLN A 159 9.21 -1.33 2.54
C GLN A 159 8.91 -1.81 1.13
N GLU A 160 9.85 -1.56 0.22
CA GLU A 160 9.78 -2.07 -1.14
C GLU A 160 9.75 -3.62 -1.12
N GLY A 161 8.76 -4.20 -1.79
CA GLY A 161 8.51 -5.65 -1.77
C GLY A 161 7.53 -6.14 -0.71
N ASP A 162 7.08 -5.27 0.21
CA ASP A 162 6.00 -5.61 1.13
C ASP A 162 4.70 -5.86 0.36
N ARG A 163 4.03 -6.97 0.65
CA ARG A 163 2.75 -7.32 0.03
C ARG A 163 1.61 -6.95 0.97
N VAL A 164 0.71 -6.08 0.52
CA VAL A 164 -0.50 -5.69 1.25
C VAL A 164 -1.70 -6.34 0.59
N THR A 165 -2.49 -7.08 1.37
CA THR A 165 -3.72 -7.73 0.91
C THR A 165 -4.91 -7.35 1.79
N LEU A 166 -6.08 -7.21 1.16
CA LEU A 166 -7.36 -6.98 1.81
C LEU A 166 -8.21 -8.24 1.69
N GLN A 167 -8.83 -8.65 2.79
CA GLN A 167 -9.78 -9.76 2.79
C GLN A 167 -11.08 -9.32 3.47
N PRO A 168 -12.23 -9.43 2.77
CA PRO A 168 -12.36 -9.81 1.37
C PRO A 168 -11.79 -8.75 0.41
N GLU A 169 -11.26 -9.16 -0.75
CA GLU A 169 -10.60 -8.25 -1.71
C GLU A 169 -11.53 -7.17 -2.27
N THR A 170 -12.84 -7.44 -2.27
CA THR A 170 -13.86 -6.54 -2.82
C THR A 170 -14.28 -5.42 -1.86
N VAL A 171 -13.82 -5.44 -0.61
CA VAL A 171 -14.31 -4.52 0.43
C VAL A 171 -13.77 -3.10 0.30
N GLY A 172 -12.68 -2.91 -0.43
CA GLY A 172 -12.02 -1.62 -0.51
C GLY A 172 -10.85 -1.61 -1.47
N THR A 173 -10.10 -0.52 -1.44
CA THR A 173 -8.95 -0.30 -2.33
C THR A 173 -7.69 0.03 -1.53
N VAL A 174 -6.54 -0.42 -2.03
CA VAL A 174 -5.21 -0.02 -1.56
C VAL A 174 -4.64 1.00 -2.54
N SER A 175 -4.19 2.15 -2.06
CA SER A 175 -3.53 3.14 -2.92
C SER A 175 -2.17 2.66 -3.42
N ASP A 176 -1.65 3.37 -4.42
CA ASP A 176 -0.25 3.30 -4.80
C ASP A 176 0.69 3.71 -3.65
N GLU A 177 1.96 3.32 -3.78
CA GLU A 177 3.00 3.60 -2.80
C GLU A 177 3.42 5.06 -2.81
N LEU A 178 3.29 5.71 -1.65
CA LEU A 178 3.80 7.05 -1.42
C LEU A 178 5.14 6.99 -0.67
N LYS A 179 6.17 7.60 -1.26
CA LYS A 179 7.51 7.69 -0.65
C LYS A 179 7.55 8.71 0.49
N ARG A 180 8.13 8.34 1.63
CA ARG A 180 8.31 9.22 2.80
C ARG A 180 9.74 9.19 3.33
N TRP A 181 10.12 10.32 3.94
CA TRP A 181 11.41 10.54 4.59
C TRP A 181 11.17 11.01 6.01
N TYR A 182 11.99 10.56 6.97
CA TYR A 182 11.88 10.99 8.37
C TYR A 182 12.17 12.48 8.55
N SER A 183 12.96 13.08 7.65
CA SER A 183 13.21 14.52 7.60
C SER A 183 11.99 15.34 7.15
N GLY A 184 10.94 14.69 6.64
CA GLY A 184 9.71 15.34 6.16
C GLY A 184 9.78 15.88 4.73
N PHE A 185 10.95 15.80 4.08
CA PHE A 185 11.14 16.22 2.69
C PHE A 185 12.11 15.26 1.95
N PRO A 186 12.02 15.16 0.62
CA PRO A 186 12.98 14.37 -0.16
C PRO A 186 14.40 14.93 -0.01
N GLU A 187 15.34 14.08 0.40
CA GLU A 187 16.73 14.48 0.61
C GLU A 187 17.51 14.53 -0.71
N PRO A 188 18.11 15.69 -1.07
CA PRO A 188 18.94 15.80 -2.26
C PRO A 188 20.13 14.84 -2.16
N GLY A 189 20.18 13.83 -3.04
CA GLY A 189 21.24 12.82 -3.07
C GLY A 189 20.82 11.43 -2.58
N ARG A 190 19.61 11.26 -2.05
CA ARG A 190 19.07 9.94 -1.67
C ARG A 190 17.81 9.63 -2.44
N SER A 191 17.93 8.73 -3.43
CA SER A 191 16.80 8.30 -4.26
C SER A 191 15.84 7.34 -3.55
N LYS A 192 16.32 6.63 -2.51
CA LYS A 192 15.54 5.67 -1.73
C LYS A 192 14.86 6.37 -0.55
N ALA A 193 13.53 6.21 -0.46
CA ALA A 193 12.73 6.65 0.67
C ALA A 193 13.13 5.92 1.96
N ASP A 194 12.83 6.52 3.12
CA ASP A 194 12.99 5.84 4.41
C ASP A 194 11.95 4.75 4.61
N TYR A 195 10.72 5.05 4.20
CA TYR A 195 9.61 4.13 4.21
C TYR A 195 8.57 4.53 3.16
N LEU A 196 7.66 3.61 2.91
CA LEU A 196 6.51 3.78 2.03
C LEU A 196 5.24 3.89 2.87
N VAL A 197 4.26 4.60 2.33
CA VAL A 197 2.92 4.72 2.89
C VAL A 197 1.92 4.29 1.85
N ARG A 198 0.90 3.54 2.25
CA ARG A 198 -0.27 3.23 1.43
C ARG A 198 -1.54 3.54 2.21
N THR A 199 -2.53 4.10 1.53
CA THR A 199 -3.85 4.39 2.10
C THR A 199 -4.80 3.24 1.77
N ILE A 200 -5.50 2.75 2.79
CA ILE A 200 -6.59 1.81 2.65
C ILE A 200 -7.90 2.60 2.72
N SER A 201 -8.75 2.41 1.72
CA SER A 201 -10.06 3.07 1.64
C SER A 201 -11.16 2.03 1.51
N ILE A 202 -12.14 2.07 2.42
CA ILE A 202 -13.30 1.18 2.46
C ILE A 202 -14.55 2.08 2.36
N PRO A 203 -15.27 2.06 1.22
CA PRO A 203 -16.37 2.99 0.98
C PRO A 203 -17.57 2.73 1.91
N ASP A 204 -17.96 1.47 2.06
CA ASP A 204 -19.06 1.05 2.93
C ASP A 204 -18.67 -0.27 3.60
N LEU A 205 -18.94 -0.37 4.90
CA LEU A 205 -18.73 -1.59 5.67
C LEU A 205 -19.95 -1.86 6.54
N VAL A 206 -20.56 -3.02 6.34
CA VAL A 206 -21.70 -3.49 7.13
C VAL A 206 -21.26 -4.51 8.17
N PRO A 207 -21.93 -4.61 9.33
CA PRO A 207 -21.71 -5.70 10.26
C PRO A 207 -21.99 -7.04 9.57
N GLY A 208 -21.05 -7.98 9.65
CA GLY A 208 -21.17 -9.28 8.97
C GLY A 208 -19.90 -10.12 8.96
N GLY A 209 -18.74 -9.50 9.19
CA GLY A 209 -17.47 -10.20 9.36
C GLY A 209 -16.31 -9.22 9.50
N PRO A 210 -15.17 -9.64 10.06
CA PRO A 210 -13.99 -8.80 10.15
C PRO A 210 -13.39 -8.56 8.77
N VAL A 211 -12.98 -7.32 8.50
CA VAL A 211 -12.09 -7.03 7.37
C VAL A 211 -10.67 -7.23 7.84
N THR A 212 -9.91 -8.08 7.14
CA THR A 212 -8.52 -8.36 7.49
C THR A 212 -7.58 -7.72 6.47
N ILE A 213 -6.64 -6.92 6.96
CA ILE A 213 -5.53 -6.39 6.19
C ILE A 213 -4.32 -7.18 6.58
N THR A 214 -3.66 -7.80 5.61
CA THR A 214 -2.41 -8.51 5.85
C THR A 214 -1.29 -7.80 5.14
N VAL A 215 -0.23 -7.46 5.89
CA VAL A 215 1.03 -6.99 5.34
C VAL A 215 2.06 -8.09 5.55
N ARG A 216 2.65 -8.60 4.47
CA ARG A 216 3.74 -9.59 4.51
C ARG A 216 5.04 -8.97 4.03
N ARG A 217 6.07 -9.07 4.86
CA ARG A 217 7.46 -8.68 4.56
C ARG A 217 8.37 -9.89 4.64
N VAL A 218 9.19 -10.11 3.61
CA VAL A 218 10.20 -11.17 3.65
C VAL A 218 11.25 -10.88 4.71
N LEU A 219 11.52 -11.86 5.57
CA LEU A 219 12.53 -11.76 6.62
C LEU A 219 13.91 -12.01 6.02
N GLN A 220 14.52 -10.95 5.48
CA GLN A 220 15.92 -10.96 5.06
C GLN A 220 16.87 -10.53 6.17
N ARG A 221 16.39 -9.62 7.04
CA ARG A 221 17.13 -9.13 8.21
C ARG A 221 16.20 -9.06 9.41
N PRO A 222 16.73 -9.29 10.63
CA PRO A 222 15.99 -9.05 11.86
C PRO A 222 15.46 -7.61 11.93
N ILE A 223 14.32 -7.42 12.59
CA ILE A 223 13.85 -6.09 12.93
C ILE A 223 14.71 -5.53 14.07
N ASP A 224 15.36 -4.41 13.81
CA ASP A 224 16.35 -3.82 14.73
C ASP A 224 15.74 -2.74 15.65
N GLY A 225 14.49 -2.33 15.40
CA GLY A 225 13.79 -1.36 16.24
C GLY A 225 12.34 -1.10 15.87
N ALA A 226 11.62 -0.45 16.79
CA ALA A 226 10.21 -0.12 16.69
C ALA A 226 9.84 0.71 15.44
N GLY A 227 10.77 1.48 14.90
CA GLY A 227 10.58 2.30 13.69
C GLY A 227 10.49 1.49 12.39
N GLN A 228 10.69 0.17 12.42
CA GLN A 228 10.51 -0.69 11.26
C GLN A 228 9.17 -1.46 11.28
N LEU A 229 8.40 -1.32 12.37
CA LEU A 229 7.09 -1.95 12.51
C LEU A 229 6.01 -1.13 11.82
N ILE A 230 5.09 -1.82 11.16
CA ILE A 230 3.92 -1.22 10.53
C ILE A 230 3.08 -0.48 11.58
N SER A 231 2.63 0.73 11.25
CA SER A 231 1.61 1.46 12.02
C SER A 231 0.39 1.77 11.20
N PHE A 232 -0.75 1.84 11.89
CA PHE A 232 -2.00 2.36 11.36
C PHE A 232 -2.14 3.80 11.83
N GLU A 233 -2.10 4.74 10.91
CA GLU A 233 -2.18 6.18 11.20
C GLU A 233 -3.31 6.83 10.42
N ASN A 234 -3.69 8.05 10.81
CA ASN A 234 -4.73 8.84 10.14
C ASN A 234 -6.06 8.09 9.92
N ALA A 235 -6.43 7.24 10.89
CA ALA A 235 -7.62 6.43 10.81
C ALA A 235 -8.89 7.28 11.04
N HIS A 236 -9.85 7.19 10.12
CA HIS A 236 -11.07 7.98 10.14
C HIS A 236 -12.25 7.21 9.53
N ALA A 237 -13.46 7.62 9.87
CA ALA A 237 -14.71 7.19 9.26
C ALA A 237 -15.69 8.37 9.24
N ALA A 238 -16.55 8.46 8.23
CA ALA A 238 -17.44 9.61 8.07
C ALA A 238 -18.55 9.69 9.12
N ASN A 239 -19.00 8.55 9.64
CA ASN A 239 -20.17 8.45 10.54
C ASN A 239 -19.91 7.63 11.82
N CYS A 240 -18.69 7.14 12.02
CA CYS A 240 -18.33 6.31 13.16
C CYS A 240 -17.07 6.84 13.88
N HIS A 241 -16.94 6.52 15.16
CA HIS A 241 -15.70 6.75 15.89
C HIS A 241 -14.76 5.57 15.65
N VAL A 242 -13.49 5.86 15.37
CA VAL A 242 -12.47 4.83 15.13
C VAL A 242 -11.66 4.63 16.41
N SER A 243 -11.71 3.41 16.95
CA SER A 243 -10.88 2.98 18.08
C SER A 243 -9.76 2.07 17.58
N GLN A 244 -8.52 2.37 17.95
CA GLN A 244 -7.36 1.57 17.57
C GLN A 244 -6.83 0.81 18.80
N ILE A 245 -6.71 -0.51 18.66
CA ILE A 245 -6.12 -1.39 19.68
C ILE A 245 -4.75 -1.84 19.15
N LEU A 246 -3.71 -1.11 19.55
CA LEU A 246 -2.33 -1.33 19.07
C LEU A 246 -1.45 -1.85 20.20
N ALA A 247 -0.66 -2.88 19.92
CA ALA A 247 0.35 -3.39 20.86
C ALA A 247 1.55 -2.41 20.98
N PRO A 248 2.24 -2.36 22.14
CA PRO A 248 3.44 -1.54 22.31
C PRO A 248 4.55 -1.92 21.32
N LYS A 249 4.98 -0.98 20.48
CA LYS A 249 5.92 -1.25 19.37
C LYS A 249 7.30 -1.79 19.81
N LYS A 250 7.86 -1.31 20.93
CA LYS A 250 9.23 -1.70 21.32
C LYS A 250 9.32 -3.17 21.74
N ASP A 251 8.42 -3.59 22.62
CA ASP A 251 8.38 -4.97 23.11
C ASP A 251 8.05 -5.94 21.97
N ASP A 252 7.27 -5.47 20.99
CA ASP A 252 6.88 -6.25 19.83
C ASP A 252 8.06 -6.55 18.88
N ALA A 253 8.95 -5.59 18.64
CA ALA A 253 10.13 -5.80 17.79
C ALA A 253 11.07 -6.89 18.35
N GLU A 254 11.35 -6.83 19.65
CA GLU A 254 12.16 -7.85 20.34
C GLU A 254 11.48 -9.22 20.34
N ARG A 255 10.17 -9.25 20.61
CA ARG A 255 9.37 -10.47 20.55
C ARG A 255 9.43 -11.14 19.18
N LEU A 256 9.25 -10.38 18.09
CA LEU A 256 9.30 -10.90 16.72
C LEU A 256 10.69 -11.45 16.37
N ARG A 257 11.77 -10.75 16.77
CA ARG A 257 13.14 -11.22 16.57
C ARG A 257 13.38 -12.58 17.25
N ASN A 258 13.01 -12.69 18.52
CA ASN A 258 13.20 -13.92 19.28
C ASN A 258 12.37 -15.08 18.70
N ARG A 259 11.13 -14.77 18.29
CA ARG A 259 10.22 -15.75 17.67
C ARG A 259 10.73 -16.26 16.33
N ALA A 260 11.34 -15.40 15.50
CA ALA A 260 11.95 -15.81 14.25
C ALA A 260 13.09 -16.82 14.48
N VAL A 261 13.98 -16.57 15.45
CA VAL A 261 15.07 -17.50 15.79
C VAL A 261 14.53 -18.84 16.28
N GLN A 262 13.52 -18.84 17.15
CA GLN A 262 12.91 -20.06 17.67
C GLN A 262 12.21 -20.88 16.58
N LEU A 263 11.44 -20.21 15.72
CA LEU A 263 10.71 -20.87 14.63
C LEU A 263 11.68 -21.51 13.63
N ALA A 264 12.73 -20.80 13.23
CA ALA A 264 13.77 -21.35 12.36
C ALA A 264 14.47 -22.56 12.99
N GLY A 265 14.76 -22.50 14.30
CA GLY A 265 15.37 -23.60 15.05
C GLY A 265 14.48 -24.84 15.16
N HIS A 266 13.16 -24.67 15.21
CA HIS A 266 12.23 -25.79 15.18
C HIS A 266 12.18 -26.48 13.81
N VAL A 267 12.14 -25.71 12.72
CA VAL A 267 12.21 -26.26 11.34
C VAL A 267 13.51 -27.03 11.13
N TYR A 268 14.63 -26.47 11.61
CA TYR A 268 15.92 -27.15 11.58
C TYR A 268 15.89 -28.50 12.32
N ARG A 269 15.33 -28.56 13.54
CA ARG A 269 15.22 -29.82 14.30
C ARG A 269 14.31 -30.85 13.63
N MET A 270 13.26 -30.42 12.94
CA MET A 270 12.37 -31.34 12.21
C MET A 270 13.07 -32.04 11.04
N ALA A 271 13.99 -31.37 10.34
CA ALA A 271 14.78 -31.96 9.26
C ALA A 271 15.88 -32.92 9.75
N GLY A 272 16.12 -32.95 11.06
CA GLY A 272 17.22 -33.68 11.69
C GLY A 272 18.51 -32.84 11.74
N GLU A 273 19.26 -32.97 12.84
CA GLU A 273 20.45 -32.13 13.13
C GLU A 273 21.54 -32.20 12.06
N SER A 274 21.58 -33.26 11.25
CA SER A 274 22.52 -33.44 10.15
C SER A 274 22.16 -32.67 8.86
N HIS A 275 20.94 -32.12 8.74
CA HIS A 275 20.46 -31.44 7.52
C HIS A 275 20.03 -30.01 7.84
N PRO A 276 20.92 -29.01 7.71
CA PRO A 276 20.54 -27.61 7.89
C PRO A 276 19.53 -27.17 6.84
N VAL A 277 18.39 -26.66 7.31
CA VAL A 277 17.35 -26.05 6.46
C VAL A 277 17.67 -24.57 6.29
N PRO A 278 18.18 -24.14 5.12
CA PRO A 278 18.54 -22.75 4.89
C PRO A 278 17.31 -21.86 4.90
N VAL A 279 17.45 -20.65 5.46
CA VAL A 279 16.47 -19.57 5.27
C VAL A 279 16.75 -18.94 3.91
N ALA A 280 15.98 -19.32 2.90
CA ALA A 280 16.15 -18.91 1.52
C ALA A 280 14.79 -18.63 0.86
N PRO A 281 14.74 -17.78 -0.19
CA PRO A 281 13.55 -17.60 -1.00
C PRO A 281 13.07 -18.93 -1.62
N ASP A 282 11.88 -18.90 -2.24
CA ASP A 282 11.31 -20.03 -2.99
C ASP A 282 12.39 -20.80 -3.78
N PRO A 283 12.55 -22.12 -3.56
CA PRO A 283 13.55 -22.94 -4.23
C PRO A 283 13.40 -23.04 -5.76
N GLY A 284 12.36 -22.42 -6.35
CA GLY A 284 12.19 -22.25 -7.79
C GLY A 284 11.25 -23.28 -8.40
N ASP A 285 11.42 -23.60 -9.68
CA ASP A 285 10.57 -24.59 -10.34
C ASP A 285 10.77 -26.00 -9.76
N VAL A 286 9.69 -26.77 -9.75
CA VAL A 286 9.69 -28.17 -9.29
C VAL A 286 10.21 -29.05 -10.41
N GLY A 287 11.24 -29.85 -10.13
CA GLY A 287 11.86 -30.73 -11.11
C GLY A 287 10.90 -31.80 -11.64
N GLU A 288 11.23 -32.35 -12.81
CA GLU A 288 10.48 -33.45 -13.39
C GLU A 288 10.40 -34.64 -12.42
N HIS A 289 9.21 -35.23 -12.26
CA HIS A 289 8.94 -36.30 -11.29
C HIS A 289 9.29 -35.94 -9.83
N GLU A 290 9.40 -34.65 -9.51
CA GLU A 290 9.57 -34.16 -8.14
C GLU A 290 8.23 -33.67 -7.60
N VAL A 291 7.98 -33.86 -6.31
CA VAL A 291 6.88 -33.24 -5.59
C VAL A 291 7.47 -32.22 -4.63
N GLN A 292 6.95 -31.00 -4.68
CA GLN A 292 7.14 -29.99 -3.66
C GLN A 292 5.90 -29.90 -2.79
N THR A 293 6.10 -29.98 -1.49
CA THR A 293 5.09 -29.59 -0.51
C THR A 293 5.51 -28.30 0.18
N THR A 294 4.54 -27.44 0.43
CA THR A 294 4.73 -26.14 1.07
C THR A 294 3.80 -26.08 2.27
N ILE A 295 4.34 -25.78 3.45
CA ILE A 295 3.57 -25.64 4.68
C ILE A 295 3.89 -24.31 5.34
N GLU A 296 2.87 -23.50 5.61
CA GLU A 296 3.04 -22.32 6.47
C GLU A 296 2.95 -22.73 7.93
N MET A 297 4.04 -22.52 8.67
CA MET A 297 4.18 -22.85 10.08
C MET A 297 4.24 -21.58 10.93
N ARG A 298 3.63 -21.65 12.11
CA ARG A 298 3.59 -20.58 13.11
C ARG A 298 3.86 -21.15 14.48
N CYS A 299 4.34 -20.31 15.40
CA CYS A 299 4.35 -20.69 16.81
C CYS A 299 2.92 -20.63 17.37
N LYS A 300 2.54 -21.65 18.15
CA LYS A 300 1.21 -21.71 18.78
C LYS A 300 1.09 -20.79 20.00
N ASP A 301 2.21 -20.55 20.68
CA ASP A 301 2.30 -19.78 21.92
C ASP A 301 3.43 -18.75 21.86
N GLN A 302 3.48 -17.86 22.87
CA GLN A 302 4.50 -16.82 22.94
C GLN A 302 5.92 -17.38 23.11
N ALA A 303 6.07 -18.51 23.80
CA ALA A 303 7.35 -19.17 24.01
C ALA A 303 7.83 -19.98 22.80
N CYS A 304 6.99 -20.10 21.76
CA CYS A 304 7.19 -21.01 20.63
C CYS A 304 7.55 -22.44 21.09
N SER A 305 6.87 -22.96 22.10
CA SER A 305 7.10 -24.34 22.59
C SER A 305 6.53 -25.38 21.62
N ALA A 306 5.47 -25.02 20.92
CA ALA A 306 4.83 -25.83 19.89
C ALA A 306 4.61 -25.01 18.61
N MET A 307 4.64 -25.70 17.47
CA MET A 307 4.24 -25.15 16.18
C MET A 307 2.86 -25.61 15.78
N GLU A 308 2.18 -24.79 15.00
CA GLU A 308 0.98 -25.16 14.27
C GLU A 308 1.23 -25.00 12.77
N GLY A 309 0.78 -25.99 12.01
CA GLY A 309 0.73 -25.94 10.56
C GLY A 309 -0.57 -25.29 10.11
N GLY A 310 -0.48 -24.36 9.17
CA GLY A 310 -1.60 -23.69 8.55
C GLY A 310 -1.78 -24.16 7.11
N HIS A 311 -1.59 -23.22 6.17
CA HIS A 311 -1.78 -23.48 4.75
C HIS A 311 -0.83 -24.57 4.24
N PHE A 312 -1.39 -25.58 3.58
CA PHE A 312 -0.69 -26.67 2.91
C PHE A 312 -0.96 -26.61 1.42
N GLU A 313 0.11 -26.64 0.62
CA GLU A 313 0.03 -26.74 -0.84
C GLU A 313 0.99 -27.84 -1.30
N ALA A 314 0.57 -28.62 -2.30
CA ALA A 314 1.44 -29.59 -2.96
C ALA A 314 1.46 -29.32 -4.46
N ARG A 315 2.65 -29.35 -5.04
CA ARG A 315 2.92 -29.17 -6.47
C ARG A 315 3.75 -30.34 -6.98
N MET A 316 3.45 -30.81 -8.18
CA MET A 316 4.25 -31.83 -8.86
C MET A 316 4.89 -31.19 -10.09
N GLY A 317 6.17 -31.45 -10.32
CA GLY A 317 6.85 -30.96 -11.51
C GLY A 317 6.31 -31.64 -12.76
N LYS A 318 6.10 -30.85 -13.81
CA LYS A 318 5.51 -31.30 -15.09
C LYS A 318 6.41 -32.33 -15.77
N SER A 319 5.82 -33.21 -16.58
CA SER A 319 6.61 -34.11 -17.43
C SER A 319 7.33 -33.32 -18.55
N PRO A 320 8.42 -33.81 -19.16
CA PRO A 320 9.15 -33.10 -20.22
C PRO A 320 8.25 -32.82 -21.41
N SER A 321 7.31 -33.74 -21.67
CA SER A 321 6.30 -33.64 -22.73
C SER A 321 5.26 -32.55 -22.50
N GLU A 322 5.01 -32.19 -21.23
CA GLU A 322 4.14 -31.07 -20.87
C GLU A 322 4.93 -29.77 -20.90
N HIS A 323 6.18 -29.78 -20.44
CA HIS A 323 7.04 -28.60 -20.52
C HIS A 323 7.37 -28.21 -21.98
N GLU A 324 7.62 -29.19 -22.85
CA GLU A 324 7.75 -28.95 -24.30
C GLU A 324 6.44 -28.49 -24.94
N ARG A 325 5.29 -28.98 -24.47
CA ARG A 325 3.98 -28.51 -24.94
C ARG A 325 3.72 -27.06 -24.54
N ASP A 326 3.98 -26.71 -23.29
CA ASP A 326 3.79 -25.36 -22.78
C ASP A 326 4.76 -24.39 -23.45
N ARG A 327 6.04 -24.76 -23.58
CA ARG A 327 7.04 -23.97 -24.31
C ARG A 327 6.66 -23.80 -25.78
N ARG A 328 6.16 -24.84 -26.46
CA ARG A 328 5.63 -24.72 -27.82
C ARG A 328 4.42 -23.79 -27.88
N THR A 329 3.59 -23.77 -26.84
CA THR A 329 2.39 -22.93 -26.78
C THR A 329 2.77 -21.46 -26.56
N GLU A 330 3.73 -21.19 -25.68
CA GLU A 330 4.32 -19.86 -25.47
C GLU A 330 5.06 -19.36 -26.71
N GLU A 331 5.86 -20.22 -27.36
CA GLU A 331 6.51 -19.92 -28.64
C GLU A 331 5.45 -19.65 -29.73
N LEU A 332 4.36 -20.41 -29.79
CA LEU A 332 3.24 -20.16 -30.72
C LEU A 332 2.56 -18.82 -30.45
N GLN A 333 2.43 -18.45 -29.19
CA GLN A 333 1.75 -17.23 -28.76
C GLN A 333 2.60 -15.99 -29.03
N SER A 334 3.90 -16.08 -28.74
CA SER A 334 4.89 -15.09 -29.18
C SER A 334 4.93 -14.96 -30.70
N LEU A 335 4.86 -16.08 -31.44
CA LEU A 335 4.76 -16.06 -32.90
C LEU A 335 3.47 -15.39 -33.37
N LYS A 336 2.33 -15.66 -32.73
CA LYS A 336 1.06 -14.98 -33.05
C LYS A 336 1.16 -13.47 -32.83
N GLU A 337 1.80 -13.03 -31.75
CA GLU A 337 2.01 -11.61 -31.46
C GLU A 337 2.95 -10.96 -32.48
N GLU A 338 4.08 -11.60 -32.83
CA GLU A 338 4.97 -11.13 -33.89
C GLU A 338 4.26 -11.09 -35.25
N LEU A 339 3.49 -12.13 -35.59
CA LEU A 339 2.76 -12.21 -36.85
C LEU A 339 1.62 -11.18 -36.92
N ALA A 340 0.93 -10.91 -35.81
CA ALA A 340 -0.10 -9.86 -35.72
C ALA A 340 0.51 -8.46 -35.86
N THR A 341 1.78 -8.28 -35.45
CA THR A 341 2.51 -7.02 -35.66
C THR A 341 2.89 -6.81 -37.13
N ILE A 342 3.18 -7.89 -37.86
CA ILE A 342 3.53 -7.86 -39.30
C ILE A 342 2.28 -7.80 -40.18
N VAL A 343 1.22 -8.51 -39.78
CA VAL A 343 -0.07 -8.60 -40.47
C VAL A 343 -1.07 -7.84 -39.60
N GLY A 344 -1.17 -6.53 -39.80
CA GLY A 344 -2.02 -5.61 -39.02
C GLY A 344 -3.54 -5.84 -39.12
N CYS A 345 -4.00 -7.08 -39.30
CA CYS A 345 -5.40 -7.47 -39.43
C CYS A 345 -5.83 -8.59 -38.47
N VAL A 346 -5.01 -9.02 -37.50
CA VAL A 346 -5.43 -10.06 -36.54
C VAL A 346 -5.87 -9.43 -35.22
N GLU A 347 -7.01 -8.74 -35.25
CA GLU A 347 -7.83 -8.49 -34.06
C GLU A 347 -9.23 -9.07 -34.31
N GLY A 348 -9.57 -10.17 -33.64
CA GLY A 348 -10.93 -10.74 -33.65
C GLY A 348 -11.01 -12.18 -33.11
N PRO A 349 -12.09 -12.55 -32.40
CA PRO A 349 -12.07 -13.52 -31.29
C PRO A 349 -12.13 -15.00 -31.73
N GLU A 350 -11.85 -15.88 -30.77
CA GLU A 350 -11.95 -17.34 -30.79
C GLU A 350 -12.90 -17.91 -31.84
N ILE A 351 -12.33 -18.57 -32.87
CA ILE A 351 -13.07 -19.50 -33.72
C ILE A 351 -12.29 -20.81 -33.73
N ASN A 352 -12.95 -21.86 -33.23
CA ASN A 352 -12.52 -23.24 -33.28
C ASN A 352 -12.44 -23.70 -34.76
N PRO A 353 -11.26 -24.02 -35.31
CA PRO A 353 -11.17 -24.34 -36.73
C PRO A 353 -11.42 -25.85 -36.95
N ASP A 354 -12.51 -26.14 -37.66
CA ASP A 354 -12.69 -27.39 -38.39
C ASP A 354 -11.59 -27.45 -39.50
N PRO A 355 -10.83 -28.56 -39.67
CA PRO A 355 -9.62 -28.59 -40.51
C PRO A 355 -9.83 -28.40 -42.02
N GLY A 356 -11.08 -28.20 -42.48
CA GLY A 356 -11.45 -28.18 -43.89
C GLY A 356 -11.63 -26.79 -44.54
N GLN A 357 -11.59 -25.68 -43.79
CA GLN A 357 -12.03 -24.36 -44.30
C GLN A 357 -10.98 -23.23 -44.27
N GLY A 358 -9.68 -23.52 -44.15
CA GLY A 358 -8.63 -22.50 -44.12
C GLY A 358 -8.52 -21.61 -45.37
N GLY A 359 -9.08 -22.05 -46.51
CA GLY A 359 -9.05 -21.30 -47.77
C GLY A 359 -10.04 -20.14 -47.86
N GLU A 360 -11.11 -20.12 -47.06
CA GLU A 360 -12.16 -19.09 -47.16
C GLU A 360 -12.00 -17.92 -46.17
N MET A 361 -11.25 -18.08 -45.07
CA MET A 361 -11.01 -16.98 -44.12
C MET A 361 -10.18 -15.83 -44.70
N ILE A 362 -9.37 -16.08 -45.73
CA ILE A 362 -8.52 -15.05 -46.37
C ILE A 362 -9.36 -14.10 -47.26
N ARG A 363 -10.60 -14.45 -47.62
CA ARG A 363 -11.46 -13.59 -48.46
C ARG A 363 -12.21 -12.49 -47.69
N MET A 364 -12.23 -12.53 -46.36
CA MET A 364 -12.85 -11.46 -45.54
C MET A 364 -11.92 -10.26 -45.29
N CYS A 365 -10.63 -10.38 -45.58
CA CYS A 365 -9.71 -9.25 -45.64
C CYS A 365 -9.63 -8.77 -47.09
N GLY A 366 -10.31 -7.65 -47.41
CA GLY A 366 -10.44 -7.13 -48.76
C GLY A 366 -9.11 -7.03 -49.53
N SER A 367 -9.17 -7.34 -50.83
CA SER A 367 -8.11 -7.31 -51.87
C SER A 367 -6.77 -7.97 -51.49
N PRO A 368 -6.22 -8.89 -52.30
CA PRO A 368 -4.92 -9.48 -52.01
C PRO A 368 -3.86 -8.39 -51.88
N ILE A 369 -3.33 -8.20 -50.67
CA ILE A 369 -2.21 -7.28 -50.42
C ILE A 369 -1.01 -7.89 -51.14
N PRO A 370 -0.42 -7.23 -52.16
CA PRO A 370 0.78 -7.73 -52.77
C PRO A 370 1.90 -7.68 -51.72
N LEU A 371 2.36 -8.86 -51.29
CA LEU A 371 3.55 -8.96 -50.45
C LEU A 371 4.69 -8.29 -51.20
N SER A 372 5.28 -7.25 -50.60
CA SER A 372 6.49 -6.66 -51.16
C SER A 372 7.58 -7.75 -51.22
N PRO A 373 8.51 -7.70 -52.19
CA PRO A 373 9.62 -8.65 -52.24
C PRO A 373 10.41 -8.73 -50.93
N GLN A 374 10.44 -7.63 -50.18
CA GLN A 374 11.04 -7.54 -48.84
C GLN A 374 10.25 -8.32 -47.78
N MET A 375 8.92 -8.19 -47.74
CA MET A 375 8.08 -8.97 -46.84
C MET A 375 8.13 -10.46 -47.19
N ALA A 376 8.13 -10.80 -48.48
CA ALA A 376 8.28 -12.19 -48.92
C ALA A 376 9.61 -12.79 -48.47
N GLN A 377 10.72 -12.04 -48.61
CA GLN A 377 12.04 -12.46 -48.12
C GLN A 377 12.09 -12.60 -46.59
N GLN A 378 11.46 -11.69 -45.84
CA GLN A 378 11.39 -11.81 -44.37
C GLN A 378 10.57 -13.03 -43.93
N LEU A 379 9.42 -13.27 -44.57
CA LEU A 379 8.59 -14.44 -44.29
C LEU A 379 9.35 -15.75 -44.61
N GLN A 380 10.08 -15.76 -45.72
CA GLN A 380 10.86 -16.90 -46.16
C GLN A 380 12.07 -17.15 -45.25
N ALA A 381 12.72 -16.10 -44.74
CA ALA A 381 13.78 -16.21 -43.74
C ALA A 381 13.27 -16.74 -42.39
N ILE A 382 12.07 -16.34 -41.95
CA ILE A 382 11.44 -16.87 -40.73
C ILE A 382 11.08 -18.35 -40.90
N LEU A 383 10.52 -18.72 -42.07
CA LEU A 383 10.18 -20.11 -42.40
C LEU A 383 11.43 -21.00 -42.51
N GLU A 384 12.52 -20.53 -43.12
CA GLU A 384 13.78 -21.27 -43.22
C GLU A 384 14.46 -21.42 -41.85
N LYS A 385 14.44 -20.38 -41.01
CA LYS A 385 14.95 -20.44 -39.63
C LYS A 385 14.23 -21.51 -38.80
N HIS A 386 12.93 -21.69 -38.99
CA HIS A 386 12.16 -22.73 -38.28
C HIS A 386 12.25 -24.12 -38.92
N ARG A 387 12.42 -24.24 -40.24
CA ARG A 387 12.68 -25.52 -40.90
C ARG A 387 13.97 -26.17 -40.39
N ALA A 388 15.00 -25.37 -40.15
CA ALA A 388 16.24 -25.83 -39.54
C ALA A 388 16.06 -26.35 -38.09
N HIS A 389 15.04 -25.90 -37.35
CA HIS A 389 14.72 -26.41 -36.01
C HIS A 389 13.89 -27.71 -36.03
N LEU A 390 13.11 -27.94 -37.08
CA LEU A 390 12.30 -29.17 -37.25
C LEU A 390 13.15 -30.35 -37.74
N ASP A 391 14.12 -30.12 -38.63
CA ASP A 391 14.95 -31.19 -39.20
C ASP A 391 15.98 -31.77 -38.20
N VAL A 392 16.33 -31.04 -37.14
CA VAL A 392 17.26 -31.52 -36.09
C VAL A 392 16.65 -32.65 -35.23
N ASN A 393 15.32 -32.78 -35.19
CA ASN A 393 14.64 -33.77 -34.35
C ASN A 393 14.12 -35.01 -35.09
N VAL A 394 14.25 -35.08 -36.42
CA VAL A 394 13.97 -36.32 -37.18
C VAL A 394 15.19 -37.26 -37.23
N ALA A 395 16.40 -36.74 -36.94
CA ALA A 395 17.65 -37.51 -36.97
C ALA A 395 18.05 -38.16 -35.62
N LYS A 396 17.22 -38.03 -34.57
CA LYS A 396 17.48 -38.63 -33.23
C LYS A 396 16.26 -39.39 -32.70
N THR A 397 15.91 -40.46 -33.41
CA THR A 397 15.13 -41.58 -32.86
C THR A 397 15.80 -42.87 -33.32
N PRO A 398 16.32 -43.73 -32.43
CA PRO A 398 16.54 -45.14 -32.77
C PRO A 398 15.21 -45.87 -32.99
#